data_AF-A0A7C5IV84-F1
#
_entry.id   AF-A0A7C5IV84-F1
#
_cell.length_a   1.000
_cell.length_b   1.000
_cell.length_c   1.000
_cell.angle_alpha   90.00
_cell.angle_beta   90.00
_cell.angle_gamma   90.00
#
_symmetry.space_group_name_H-M   'P 1'
#
loop_
_entity.id
_entity.type
_entity.pdbx_description
1 polymer ?
#
loop_
_entity_poly.entity_id
_entity_poly.type
_entity_poly.pdbx_seq_one_letter_code
_entity_poly.pdbx_strand_id
1 'polypeptide(L)'
;YNHFEPEEWLKRMQGEGHRVCLRANDASFVLQAIRTGVGKGIVPDFLAAGKSDITRISGKQPEFVRTLKLLHQPDMRKLARIEAVVTWLLDVFGSLPGTLGPGP
;
A
#
# COMPACT_ATOMS: atom_id res chain seq x y z
N TYR A 1 20.91 -0.16 2.16
CA TYR A 1 20.21 -0.26 3.46
C TYR A 1 18.83 0.32 3.26
N ASN A 2 17.78 -0.49 3.35
CA ASN A 2 16.40 -0.09 3.05
C ASN A 2 15.93 0.96 4.06
N HIS A 3 15.82 2.21 3.65
CA HIS A 3 15.10 3.19 4.43
C HIS A 3 13.60 2.82 4.38
N PHE A 4 12.96 2.64 5.54
CA PHE A 4 11.54 2.30 5.59
C PHE A 4 10.73 3.60 5.55
N GLU A 5 10.32 4.03 4.35
CA GLU A 5 9.56 5.29 4.10
C GLU A 5 8.41 5.57 5.10
N PRO A 6 7.60 4.57 5.54
CA PRO A 6 6.57 4.82 6.56
C PRO A 6 7.11 5.28 7.92
N GLU A 7 8.32 4.88 8.30
CA GLU A 7 8.94 5.31 9.56
C GLU A 7 9.41 6.77 9.49
N GLU A 8 9.87 7.26 8.34
CA GLU A 8 10.22 8.68 8.16
C GLU A 8 8.98 9.56 8.27
N TRP A 9 7.90 9.14 7.61
CA TRP A 9 6.62 9.83 7.73
C TRP A 9 6.18 9.92 9.20
N LEU A 10 6.25 8.82 9.96
CA LEU A 10 5.91 8.81 11.38
C LEU A 10 6.81 9.76 12.20
N LYS A 11 8.13 9.71 11.99
CA LYS A 11 9.09 10.59 12.68
C LYS A 11 8.80 12.06 12.39
N ARG A 12 8.48 12.39 11.14
CA ARG A 12 8.11 13.76 10.73
C ARG A 12 6.85 14.23 11.43
N MET A 13 5.78 13.42 11.45
CA MET A 13 4.55 13.75 12.16
C MET A 13 4.78 13.95 13.67
N GLN A 14 5.64 13.14 14.29
CA GLN A 14 6.03 13.31 15.69
C GLN A 14 6.80 14.62 15.92
N GLY A 15 7.69 15.00 15.00
CA GLY A 15 8.40 16.29 15.02
C GLY A 15 7.47 17.50 14.87
N GLU A 16 6.35 17.34 14.16
CA GLU A 16 5.27 18.33 14.04
C GLU A 16 4.33 18.36 15.26
N GLY A 17 4.62 17.56 16.30
CA GLY A 17 3.86 17.54 17.56
C GLY A 17 2.68 16.56 17.59
N HIS A 18 2.51 15.73 16.55
CA HIS A 18 1.50 14.68 16.56
C HIS A 18 1.89 13.50 17.45
N ARG A 19 0.91 12.92 18.14
CA ARG A 19 1.10 11.72 18.97
C ARG A 19 0.64 10.48 18.21
N VAL A 20 1.38 9.38 18.35
CA VAL A 20 0.97 8.08 17.81
C VAL A 20 -0.12 7.50 18.72
N CYS A 21 -1.36 7.43 18.23
CA CYS A 21 -2.50 6.84 18.94
C CYS A 21 -2.68 5.34 18.65
N LEU A 22 -2.17 4.85 17.52
CA LEU A 22 -2.27 3.47 17.08
C LEU A 22 -1.07 3.07 16.23
N ARG A 23 -0.60 1.83 16.39
CA ARG A 23 0.35 1.17 15.49
C ARG A 23 -0.20 -0.20 15.11
N ALA A 24 -0.26 -0.49 13.81
CA ALA A 24 -0.71 -1.77 13.28
C ALA A 24 0.16 -2.17 12.09
N ASN A 25 0.23 -3.48 11.83
CA ASN A 25 0.95 -4.08 10.71
C ASN A 25 0.03 -4.37 9.50
N ASP A 26 -1.27 -4.10 9.63
CA ASP A 26 -2.28 -4.29 8.60
C ASP A 26 -2.84 -2.93 8.14
N ALA A 27 -2.72 -2.64 6.84
CA ALA A 27 -3.17 -1.37 6.27
C ALA A 27 -4.70 -1.22 6.25
N SER A 28 -5.45 -2.33 6.17
CA SER A 28 -6.91 -2.33 6.27
C SER A 28 -7.36 -1.99 7.69
N PHE A 29 -6.63 -2.47 8.70
CA PHE A 29 -6.88 -2.10 10.09
C PHE A 29 -6.60 -0.61 10.35
N VAL A 30 -5.48 -0.08 9.84
CA VAL A 30 -5.18 1.36 9.90
C VAL A 30 -6.29 2.18 9.23
N LEU A 31 -6.74 1.76 8.04
CA LEU A 31 -7.83 2.41 7.33
C LEU A 31 -9.12 2.41 8.16
N GLN A 32 -9.47 1.29 8.79
CA GLN A 32 -10.66 1.21 9.63
C GLN A 32 -10.56 2.16 10.83
N ALA A 33 -9.39 2.23 11.48
CA ALA A 33 -9.17 3.15 12.60
C ALA A 33 -9.32 4.63 12.18
N ILE A 34 -8.85 5.00 10.98
CA ILE A 34 -9.05 6.33 10.41
C ILE A 34 -10.54 6.61 10.20
N ARG A 35 -11.26 5.66 9.59
CA ARG A 35 -12.71 5.78 9.33
C ARG A 35 -13.54 5.93 10.61
N THR A 36 -13.11 5.32 11.71
CA THR A 36 -13.78 5.44 13.03
C THR A 36 -13.31 6.63 13.85
N GLY A 37 -12.43 7.49 13.31
CA GLY A 37 -12.00 8.72 13.98
C GLY A 37 -10.90 8.55 15.03
N VAL A 38 -10.16 7.43 15.04
CA VAL A 38 -9.04 7.22 15.97
C VAL A 38 -7.91 8.23 15.72
N GLY A 39 -7.75 8.68 14.47
CA GLY A 39 -6.78 9.70 14.11
C GLY A 39 -6.52 9.78 12.61
N LYS A 40 -5.45 10.48 12.24
CA LYS A 40 -4.92 10.55 10.87
C LYS A 40 -3.87 9.46 10.69
N GLY A 41 -3.75 8.93 9.47
CA GLY A 41 -2.77 7.90 9.18
C GLY A 41 -2.47 7.80 7.69
N ILE A 42 -1.44 7.03 7.37
CA ILE A 42 -1.04 6.74 5.99
C ILE A 42 -1.58 5.37 5.56
N VAL A 43 -2.13 5.31 4.35
CA VAL A 43 -2.68 4.08 3.75
C VAL A 43 -2.34 4.05 2.26
N PRO A 44 -2.26 2.87 1.63
CA PRO A 44 -2.17 2.77 0.18
C PRO A 44 -3.39 3.43 -0.51
N ASP A 45 -3.14 4.20 -1.56
CA ASP A 45 -4.17 4.96 -2.27
C ASP A 45 -5.32 4.08 -2.77
N PHE A 46 -4.99 2.88 -3.29
CA PHE A 46 -6.00 1.94 -3.78
C PHE A 46 -6.92 1.42 -2.66
N LEU A 47 -6.46 1.37 -1.40
CA LEU A 47 -7.32 1.02 -0.28
C LEU A 47 -8.24 2.18 0.11
N ALA A 48 -7.86 3.43 -0.13
CA ALA A 48 -8.70 4.59 0.14
C ALA A 48 -9.63 4.96 -1.03
N ALA A 49 -9.37 4.42 -2.23
CA ALA A 49 -10.13 4.73 -3.44
C ALA A 49 -11.64 4.46 -3.28
N GLY A 50 -12.46 5.40 -3.73
CA GLY A 50 -13.92 5.31 -3.70
C GLY A 50 -14.58 5.47 -2.33
N LYS A 51 -13.82 5.73 -1.26
CA LYS A 51 -14.36 5.95 0.08
C LYS A 51 -14.76 7.41 0.28
N SER A 52 -16.01 7.65 0.66
CA SER A 52 -16.56 8.99 0.92
C SER A 52 -16.45 9.41 2.39
N ASP A 53 -16.13 8.48 3.29
CA ASP A 53 -16.05 8.68 4.74
C ASP A 53 -14.65 9.05 5.23
N ILE A 54 -13.70 9.23 4.31
CA ILE A 54 -12.35 9.71 4.57
C ILE A 54 -11.94 10.71 3.50
N THR A 55 -11.01 11.59 3.85
CA THR A 55 -10.47 12.60 2.94
C THR A 55 -8.95 12.51 2.95
N ARG A 56 -8.33 12.61 1.77
CA ARG A 56 -6.87 12.71 1.65
C ARG A 56 -6.41 14.04 2.22
N ILE A 57 -5.41 13.98 3.11
CA ILE A 57 -4.79 15.16 3.72
C ILE A 57 -3.50 15.56 2.98
N SER A 58 -2.79 14.60 2.40
CA SER A 58 -1.64 14.87 1.53
C SER A 58 -2.06 15.58 0.25
N GLY A 59 -1.08 16.15 -0.47
CA GLY A 59 -1.32 16.72 -1.78
C GLY A 59 -1.72 15.68 -2.84
N LYS A 60 -1.73 16.09 -4.11
CA LYS A 60 -2.02 15.17 -5.24
C LYS A 60 -0.99 14.04 -5.36
N GLN A 61 0.22 14.23 -4.84
CA GLN A 61 1.26 13.22 -4.82
C GLN A 61 1.19 12.38 -3.54
N PRO A 62 1.39 11.05 -3.64
CA PRO A 62 1.49 10.20 -2.46
C PRO A 62 2.76 10.55 -1.66
N GLU A 63 2.70 10.34 -0.34
CA GLU A 63 3.83 10.56 0.58
C GLU A 63 5.04 9.68 0.24
N PHE A 64 4.78 8.47 -0.25
CA PHE A 64 5.77 7.57 -0.85
C PHE A 64 5.07 6.55 -1.73
N VAL A 65 5.83 5.88 -2.60
CA VAL A 65 5.33 4.80 -3.48
C VAL A 65 5.93 3.47 -3.05
N ARG A 66 5.14 2.40 -3.13
CA ARG A 66 5.59 1.03 -2.86
C ARG A 66 5.27 0.13 -4.04
N THR A 67 6.22 -0.73 -4.39
CA THR A 67 6.05 -1.73 -5.44
C THR A 67 5.46 -3.01 -4.85
N LEU A 68 4.31 -3.44 -5.37
CA LEU A 68 3.82 -4.80 -5.14
C LEU A 68 4.58 -5.76 -6.06
N LYS A 69 5.15 -6.82 -5.49
CA LYS A 69 5.90 -7.84 -6.23
C LYS A 69 5.15 -9.16 -6.17
N LEU A 70 4.89 -9.76 -7.33
CA LEU A 70 4.44 -11.14 -7.44
C LEU A 70 5.67 -12.05 -7.39
N LEU A 71 5.82 -12.79 -6.29
CA LEU A 71 6.95 -13.71 -6.09
C LEU A 71 6.43 -15.15 -6.09
N HIS A 72 7.05 -16.00 -6.89
CA HIS A 72 6.83 -17.44 -6.87
C HIS A 72 8.18 -18.16 -6.99
N GLN A 73 8.31 -19.33 -6.40
CA GLN A 73 9.51 -20.15 -6.62
C GLN A 73 9.54 -20.60 -8.09
N PRO A 74 10.72 -20.68 -8.74
CA PRO A 74 10.82 -21.01 -10.17
C PRO A 74 10.09 -22.32 -10.55
N ASP A 75 10.21 -23.36 -9.72
CA ASP A 75 9.58 -24.66 -9.97
C ASP A 75 8.06 -24.67 -9.81
N MET A 76 7.49 -23.69 -9.10
CA MET A 76 6.03 -23.59 -8.93
C MET A 76 5.31 -23.26 -10.24
N ARG A 77 5.99 -22.59 -11.19
CA ARG A 77 5.39 -22.24 -12.48
C ARG A 77 5.06 -23.46 -13.35
N LYS A 78 5.66 -24.62 -13.06
CA LYS A 78 5.37 -25.90 -13.74
C LYS A 78 3.99 -26.47 -13.38
N LEU A 79 3.36 -25.97 -12.30
CA LEU A 79 2.04 -26.40 -11.89
C LEU A 79 0.99 -25.56 -12.62
N ALA A 80 0.18 -26.19 -13.47
CA ALA A 80 -0.84 -25.51 -14.29
C ALA A 80 -1.75 -24.55 -13.49
N ARG A 81 -2.14 -24.94 -12.26
CA ARG A 81 -2.95 -24.10 -11.37
C ARG A 81 -2.25 -22.79 -10.95
N ILE A 82 -0.93 -22.81 -10.81
CA ILE A 82 -0.14 -21.63 -10.41
C ILE A 82 0.08 -20.74 -11.63
N GLU A 83 0.45 -21.32 -12.76
CA GLU A 83 0.58 -20.58 -14.02
C GLU A 83 -0.72 -19.86 -14.41
N ALA A 84 -1.87 -20.53 -14.24
CA ALA A 84 -3.18 -19.93 -14.50
C ALA A 84 -3.42 -18.68 -13.65
N VAL A 85 -3.15 -18.73 -12.34
CA VAL A 85 -3.33 -17.58 -11.43
C VAL A 85 -2.33 -16.48 -11.73
N VAL A 86 -1.06 -16.81 -12.01
CA VAL A 86 -0.04 -15.81 -12.36
C VAL A 86 -0.42 -15.07 -13.63
N THR A 87 -0.83 -15.80 -14.68
CA THR A 87 -1.27 -15.20 -15.94
C THR A 87 -2.49 -14.31 -15.74
N TRP A 88 -3.47 -14.76 -14.94
CA TRP A 88 -4.64 -13.95 -14.61
C TRP A 88 -4.27 -12.67 -13.83
N LEU A 89 -3.38 -12.76 -12.83
CA LEU A 89 -2.92 -11.58 -12.09
C LEU A 89 -2.22 -10.58 -13.03
N LEU A 90 -1.37 -11.06 -13.94
CA LEU A 90 -0.68 -10.19 -14.90
C LEU A 90 -1.67 -9.45 -15.82
N ASP A 91 -2.74 -10.11 -16.26
CA ASP A 91 -3.80 -9.50 -17.06
C ASP A 91 -4.57 -8.43 -16.27
N VAL A 92 -5.03 -8.77 -15.06
CA VAL A 92 -5.73 -7.84 -14.16
C VAL A 92 -4.89 -6.60 -13.89
N PHE A 93 -3.62 -6.77 -13.50
CA PHE A 93 -2.75 -5.63 -13.20
C PHE A 93 -2.21 -4.92 -14.45
N GLY A 94 -2.17 -5.59 -15.61
CA GLY A 94 -1.85 -4.98 -16.92
C GLY A 94 -2.87 -3.95 -17.38
N SER A 95 -4.13 -4.13 -16.99
CA SER A 95 -5.23 -3.21 -17.33
C SER A 95 -5.37 -2.00 -16.39
N LEU A 96 -4.71 -2.02 -15.23
CA LEU A 96 -4.84 -0.96 -14.24
C LEU A 96 -3.93 0.25 -14.57
N PRO A 97 -4.43 1.49 -14.42
CA PRO A 97 -3.60 2.68 -14.51
C PRO A 97 -2.68 2.75 -13.28
N GLY A 98 -1.55 2.07 -13.37
CA GLY A 98 -0.47 2.03 -12.39
C GLY A 98 0.74 1.46 -13.11
N THR A 99 1.82 2.24 -13.21
CA THR A 99 2.95 1.90 -14.06
C THR A 99 3.55 0.56 -13.66
N LEU A 100 3.36 -0.47 -14.49
CA LEU A 100 4.12 -1.72 -14.44
C LEU A 100 5.55 -1.42 -14.89
N GLY A 101 6.35 -0.84 -13.99
CA GLY A 101 7.79 -0.72 -14.20
C GLY A 101 8.46 -2.07 -13.95
N PRO A 102 9.52 -2.42 -14.70
CA PRO A 102 10.37 -3.53 -14.29
C PRO A 102 10.87 -3.25 -12.87
N GLY A 103 10.79 -4.24 -11.99
CA GLY A 103 11.39 -4.13 -10.66
C GLY A 103 12.89 -3.83 -10.79
N PRO A 104 13.51 -3.20 -9.77
CA PRO A 104 14.97 -3.03 -9.74
C PRO A 104 15.70 -4.37 -9.77
#